data_AF-A0A914IZA8-F1
#
_entry.id   AF-A0A914IZA8-F1
#
_cell.length_a   1.000
_cell.length_b   1.000
_cell.length_c   1.000
_cell.angle_alpha   90.00
_cell.angle_beta   90.00
_cell.angle_gamma   90.00
#
_symmetry.space_group_name_H-M   'P 1'
#
loop_
_entity.id
_entity.type
_entity.pdbx_description
1 polymer ?
#
loop_
_entity_poly.entity_id
_entity_poly.type
_entity_poly.pdbx_seq_one_letter_code
_entity_poly.pdbx_strand_id
1 'polypeptide(L)'
;MVIFKRFDTGEPLSILDLTVEIRNPIINAQFRWFSEECSKLNKLIAIPSYGKRSIVATSPDPSVLLQLRNSTIQEVLFTTHCPTIPRVKSVLIFLFSDKFRSNLLATWKVHIHAVQKLMIEGIQAQTTKIPLPMKQPEESDALVQFHSTSEALNIFPHQPFIANPKSLSEVQGYFTPNFTGKRLALITAINVNSRILLNSWIIHANVGIPNIVKTYEISLPLGNAEDTKKDIVEFLDYSCKCWNPKHCQNLRNQFTTWKCRRYQKEDNNRKPIFNSTKLPCSYIKFIRRHRGKGISLIETA
;
A
#
# COMPACT_ATOMS: atom_id res chain seq x y z
N MET A 1 -1.84 8.32 50.93
CA MET A 1 -1.60 9.19 52.09
C MET A 1 -0.11 9.34 52.36
N VAL A 2 0.44 10.53 52.14
CA VAL A 2 1.81 10.92 52.54
C VAL A 2 1.69 11.97 53.65
N ILE A 3 2.38 11.76 54.77
CA ILE A 3 2.36 12.68 55.91
C ILE A 3 3.67 13.46 55.90
N PHE A 4 3.59 14.77 55.69
CA PHE A 4 4.73 15.66 55.85
C PHE A 4 4.92 15.97 57.33
N LYS A 5 6.12 15.72 57.84
CA LYS A 5 6.47 15.96 59.24
C LYS A 5 7.50 17.09 59.34
N ARG A 6 7.45 17.82 60.45
CA ARG A 6 8.51 18.74 60.85
C ARG A 6 9.83 17.97 61.03
N PHE A 7 10.93 18.52 60.53
CA PHE A 7 12.25 17.88 60.62
C PHE A 7 12.81 17.89 62.04
N ASP A 8 12.54 18.94 62.81
CA ASP A 8 13.03 19.15 64.17
C ASP A 8 12.27 18.33 65.23
N THR A 9 10.96 18.23 65.08
CA THR A 9 10.04 17.69 66.10
C THR A 9 9.37 16.37 65.70
N GLY A 10 9.37 16.03 64.41
CA GLY A 10 8.68 14.85 63.89
C GLY A 10 7.14 14.97 63.89
N GLU A 11 6.59 16.12 64.30
CA GLU A 11 5.15 16.37 64.33
C GLU A 11 4.57 16.50 62.90
N PRO A 12 3.36 15.97 62.65
CA PRO A 12 2.72 16.07 61.35
C PRO A 12 2.35 17.53 61.03
N LEU A 13 2.85 18.06 59.91
CA LEU A 13 2.51 19.38 59.38
C LEU A 13 1.29 19.34 58.48
N SER A 14 1.23 18.36 57.59
CA SER A 14 0.14 18.23 56.62
C SER A 14 0.05 16.80 56.11
N ILE A 15 -1.14 16.44 55.63
CA ILE A 15 -1.44 15.14 55.05
C ILE A 15 -1.82 15.38 53.59
N LEU A 16 -1.07 14.80 52.66
CA LEU A 16 -1.47 14.70 51.26
C LEU A 16 -2.19 13.38 51.08
N ASP A 17 -3.50 13.46 50.87
CA ASP A 17 -4.28 12.33 50.40
C ASP A 17 -4.51 12.44 48.89
N LEU A 18 -4.11 11.40 48.17
CA LEU A 18 -4.10 11.38 46.71
C LEU A 18 -4.92 10.20 46.23
N THR A 19 -6.07 10.50 45.63
CA THR A 19 -6.89 9.51 44.93
C THR A 19 -6.51 9.53 43.46
N VAL A 20 -5.93 8.43 42.96
CA VAL A 20 -5.55 8.30 41.55
C VAL A 20 -6.61 7.47 40.83
N GLU A 21 -7.30 8.06 39.87
CA GLU A 21 -8.19 7.35 38.98
C GLU A 21 -7.52 7.08 37.63
N ILE A 22 -7.55 5.83 37.18
CA ILE A 22 -7.07 5.47 35.85
C ILE A 22 -8.20 5.76 34.85
N ARG A 23 -7.98 6.73 33.97
CA ARG A 23 -8.91 7.06 32.88
C ARG A 23 -8.25 6.86 31.53
N ASN A 24 -9.04 6.48 30.54
CA ASN A 24 -8.58 6.49 29.15
C ASN A 24 -8.26 7.93 28.75
N PRO A 25 -7.05 8.22 28.25
CA PRO A 25 -6.68 9.59 27.90
C PRO A 25 -7.51 10.06 26.71
N ILE A 26 -7.95 11.31 26.76
CA ILE A 26 -8.61 11.97 25.63
C ILE A 26 -7.55 12.23 24.56
N ILE A 27 -7.75 11.67 23.36
CA ILE A 27 -6.80 11.78 22.25
C ILE A 27 -7.18 13.00 21.39
N ASN A 28 -6.29 13.98 21.31
CA ASN A 28 -6.48 15.18 20.49
C ASN A 28 -6.03 14.97 19.04
N ALA A 29 -5.00 14.17 18.81
CA ALA A 29 -4.53 13.85 17.47
C ALA A 29 -4.03 12.41 17.38
N GLN A 30 -4.17 11.79 16.21
CA GLN A 30 -3.70 10.45 15.94
C GLN A 30 -2.84 10.43 14.68
N PHE A 31 -1.68 9.78 14.77
CA PHE A 31 -0.75 9.61 13.67
C PHE A 31 -0.58 8.14 13.36
N ARG A 32 -0.52 7.80 12.07
CA ARG A 32 -0.21 6.45 11.61
C ARG A 32 0.97 6.50 10.66
N TRP A 33 2.04 5.84 11.04
CA TRP A 33 3.28 5.80 10.28
C TRP A 33 3.64 4.36 9.93
N PHE A 34 4.19 4.19 8.74
CA PHE A 34 4.73 2.94 8.24
C PHE A 34 6.25 3.10 8.18
N SER A 35 6.96 2.17 8.78
CA SER A 35 8.42 2.17 8.82
C SER A 35 8.95 0.77 8.60
N GLU A 36 10.17 0.70 8.08
CA GLU A 36 10.85 -0.58 7.87
C GLU A 36 11.00 -1.33 9.20
N GLU A 37 10.77 -2.65 9.19
CA GLU A 37 10.86 -3.46 10.40
C GLU A 37 12.24 -3.35 11.07
N CYS A 38 12.28 -3.40 12.40
CA CYS A 38 13.50 -3.30 13.21
C CYS A 38 14.37 -2.04 12.95
N SER A 39 13.84 -1.02 12.28
CA SER A 39 14.57 0.22 11.98
C SER A 39 14.35 1.31 13.04
N LYS A 40 15.25 2.29 13.08
CA LYS A 40 15.06 3.53 13.85
C LYS A 40 14.15 4.48 13.08
N LEU A 41 13.07 4.91 13.70
CA LEU A 41 12.12 5.89 13.16
C LEU A 41 12.34 7.25 13.81
N ASN A 42 12.59 8.26 12.98
CA ASN A 42 12.64 9.67 13.38
C ASN A 42 11.55 10.44 12.64
N LYS A 43 10.71 11.18 13.37
CA LYS A 43 9.65 12.03 12.79
C LYS A 43 9.59 13.37 13.52
N LEU A 44 9.51 14.45 12.76
CA LEU A 44 9.20 15.77 13.30
C LEU A 44 7.69 15.97 13.23
N ILE A 45 7.11 16.37 14.37
CA ILE A 45 5.69 16.71 14.46
C ILE A 45 5.62 18.19 14.85
N ALA A 46 5.03 19.00 13.98
CA ALA A 46 4.76 20.39 14.30
C ALA A 46 3.71 20.47 15.41
N ILE A 47 4.00 21.27 16.43
CA ILE A 47 3.06 21.57 17.50
C ILE A 47 2.17 22.72 17.02
N PRO A 48 0.83 22.58 17.09
CA PRO A 48 -0.07 23.71 16.86
C PRO A 48 0.34 24.91 17.72
N SER A 49 0.24 26.13 17.19
CA SER A 49 0.63 27.32 17.95
C SER A 49 -0.27 27.50 19.17
N TYR A 50 0.26 27.21 20.36
CA TYR A 50 -0.40 27.48 21.64
C TYR A 50 0.06 28.83 22.25
N GLY A 51 0.56 29.75 21.41
CA GLY A 51 1.18 31.01 21.82
C GLY A 51 2.63 30.84 22.28
N LYS A 52 3.22 31.88 22.90
CA LYS A 52 4.59 31.88 23.47
C LYS A 52 4.68 31.07 24.78
N ARG A 53 4.17 29.85 24.82
CA ARG A 53 4.22 28.97 26.00
C ARG A 53 5.46 28.06 25.95
N SER A 54 6.02 27.76 27.12
CA SER A 54 7.08 26.75 27.26
C SER A 54 6.43 25.37 27.25
N ILE A 55 6.54 24.66 26.13
CA ILE A 55 5.92 23.34 25.97
C ILE A 55 6.89 22.26 26.40
N VAL A 56 6.39 21.24 27.11
CA VAL A 56 7.15 20.03 27.42
C VAL A 56 6.43 18.82 26.85
N ALA A 57 7.14 18.00 26.08
CA ALA A 57 6.62 16.76 25.51
C ALA A 57 7.15 15.54 26.27
N THR A 58 6.28 14.60 26.62
CA THR A 58 6.65 13.38 27.35
C THR A 58 5.91 12.16 26.81
N SER A 59 6.48 10.97 27.04
CA SER A 59 5.87 9.68 26.71
C SER A 59 5.99 8.76 27.91
N PRO A 60 4.96 7.96 28.24
CA PRO A 60 5.08 6.89 29.24
C PRO A 60 6.00 5.75 28.81
N ASP A 61 6.12 5.54 27.50
CA ASP A 61 6.99 4.50 26.95
C ASP A 61 8.46 4.96 27.01
N PRO A 62 9.32 4.30 27.81
CA PRO A 62 10.73 4.68 27.97
C PRO A 62 11.57 4.44 26.71
N SER A 63 11.08 3.64 25.76
CA SER A 63 11.76 3.37 24.48
C SER A 63 11.52 4.47 23.43
N VAL A 64 10.83 5.54 23.82
CA VAL A 64 10.50 6.68 22.97
C VAL A 64 11.25 7.90 23.48
N LEU A 65 12.05 8.48 22.59
CA LEU A 65 12.76 9.72 22.84
C LEU A 65 12.00 10.86 22.19
N LEU A 66 11.76 11.91 22.97
CA LEU A 66 11.12 13.14 22.53
C LEU A 66 12.09 14.29 22.76
N GLN A 67 12.36 15.06 21.71
CA GLN A 67 13.17 16.28 21.81
C GLN A 67 12.39 17.44 21.24
N LEU A 68 12.20 18.48 22.06
CA LEU A 68 11.59 19.73 21.61
C LEU A 68 12.60 20.52 20.78
N ARG A 69 12.17 21.01 19.62
CA ARG A 69 12.92 21.94 18.77
C ARG A 69 12.12 23.22 18.65
N ASN A 70 12.71 24.31 19.12
CA ASN A 70 12.11 25.64 19.05
C ASN A 70 12.86 26.43 18.00
N SER A 71 12.41 26.32 16.75
CA SER A 71 12.89 27.16 15.65
C SER A 71 11.87 28.29 15.39
N THR A 72 11.43 28.49 14.15
CA THR A 72 10.31 29.37 13.80
C THR A 72 8.96 28.78 14.22
N ILE A 73 8.85 27.45 14.19
CA ILE A 73 7.70 26.66 14.66
C ILE A 73 8.20 25.73 15.77
N GLN A 74 7.37 25.54 16.81
CA GLN A 74 7.68 24.55 17.84
C GLN A 74 7.40 23.16 17.30
N GLU A 75 8.40 22.28 17.35
CA GLU A 75 8.29 20.91 16.84
C GLU A 75 8.77 19.90 17.89
N VAL A 76 8.18 18.71 17.85
CA VAL A 76 8.65 17.56 18.62
C VAL A 76 9.33 16.60 17.65
N LEU A 77 10.63 16.38 17.85
CA LEU A 77 11.33 15.26 17.26
C LEU A 77 10.99 14.00 18.06
N PHE A 78 10.19 13.15 17.44
CA PHE A 78 9.88 11.81 17.90
C PHE A 78 10.91 10.82 17.36
N THR A 79 11.50 10.04 18.25
CA THR A 79 12.47 8.99 17.91
C THR A 79 12.11 7.69 18.63
N THR A 80 12.02 6.58 17.90
CA THR A 80 11.85 5.25 18.52
C THR A 80 12.29 4.13 17.58
N HIS A 81 12.32 2.89 18.09
CA HIS A 81 12.54 1.70 17.28
C HIS A 81 11.22 1.11 16.79
N CYS A 82 11.18 0.78 15.50
CA CYS A 82 10.08 0.07 14.87
C CYS A 82 10.06 -1.39 15.35
N PRO A 83 8.89 -1.97 15.63
CA PRO A 83 8.81 -3.38 16.02
C PRO A 83 9.11 -4.31 14.83
N THR A 84 9.06 -5.62 15.09
CA THR A 84 9.04 -6.65 14.04
C THR A 84 7.64 -6.79 13.45
N ILE A 85 7.54 -7.18 12.19
CA ILE A 85 6.26 -7.56 11.58
C ILE A 85 5.71 -8.81 12.30
N PRO A 86 4.38 -8.92 12.49
CA PRO A 86 3.29 -8.03 12.08
C PRO A 86 2.87 -7.02 13.17
N ARG A 87 3.73 -6.75 14.15
CA ARG A 87 3.37 -5.98 15.34
C ARG A 87 3.19 -4.49 15.02
N VAL A 88 2.26 -3.87 15.73
CA VAL A 88 2.01 -2.43 15.69
C VAL A 88 2.38 -1.84 17.04
N LYS A 89 3.31 -0.88 17.05
CA LYS A 89 3.66 -0.15 18.27
C LYS A 89 2.77 1.06 18.41
N SER A 90 2.07 1.17 19.53
CA SER A 90 1.20 2.30 19.84
C SER A 90 1.77 3.09 21.01
N VAL A 91 2.00 4.38 20.82
CA VAL A 91 2.65 5.27 21.79
C VAL A 91 1.74 6.46 22.07
N LEU A 92 1.70 6.88 23.33
CA LEU A 92 1.07 8.13 23.74
C LEU A 92 2.13 9.21 23.98
N ILE A 93 1.86 10.40 23.47
CA ILE A 93 2.68 11.59 23.69
C ILE A 93 1.79 12.62 24.38
N PHE A 94 2.28 13.18 25.48
CA PHE A 94 1.61 14.23 26.23
C PHE A 94 2.37 15.54 26.05
N LEU A 95 1.63 16.60 25.74
CA LEU A 95 2.15 17.96 25.63
C LEU A 95 1.64 18.77 26.82
N PHE A 96 2.55 19.33 27.60
CA PHE A 96 2.24 20.16 28.76
C PHE A 96 2.61 21.62 28.49
N SER A 97 1.87 22.56 29.11
CA SER A 97 2.13 24.00 28.96
C SER A 97 3.24 24.54 29.87
N ASP A 98 3.80 23.68 30.72
CA ASP A 98 4.74 24.05 31.77
C ASP A 98 5.74 22.93 32.06
N LYS A 99 6.89 23.31 32.64
CA LYS A 99 7.96 22.38 33.01
C LYS A 99 7.58 21.39 34.11
N PHE A 100 6.56 21.71 34.92
CA PHE A 100 6.11 20.86 36.02
C PHE A 100 5.01 19.88 35.59
N ARG A 101 4.61 19.90 34.32
CA ARG A 101 3.60 18.99 33.76
C ARG A 101 2.25 19.09 34.47
N SER A 102 1.92 20.29 34.96
CA SER A 102 0.69 20.53 35.71
C SER A 102 -0.52 20.72 34.79
N ASN A 103 -0.31 21.27 33.60
CA ASN A 103 -1.40 21.55 32.65
C ASN A 103 -1.18 20.86 31.31
N LEU A 104 -2.01 19.85 31.04
CA LEU A 104 -1.99 19.05 29.81
C LEU A 104 -2.68 19.83 28.67
N LEU A 105 -1.93 20.18 27.64
CA LEU A 105 -2.42 20.86 26.44
C LEU A 105 -3.04 19.89 25.44
N ALA A 106 -2.36 18.78 25.18
CA ALA A 106 -2.80 17.80 24.19
C ALA A 106 -2.20 16.43 24.45
N THR A 107 -2.95 15.39 24.07
CA THR A 107 -2.49 14.02 23.98
C THR A 107 -2.51 13.57 22.53
N TRP A 108 -1.40 13.05 22.06
CA TRP A 108 -1.27 12.46 20.73
C TRP A 108 -1.07 10.96 20.82
N LYS A 109 -1.70 10.22 19.91
CA LYS A 109 -1.53 8.78 19.77
C LYS A 109 -0.83 8.45 18.47
N VAL A 110 0.32 7.80 18.55
CA VAL A 110 1.13 7.42 17.40
C VAL A 110 1.06 5.91 17.22
N HIS A 111 0.68 5.47 16.03
CA HIS A 111 0.76 4.06 15.60
C HIS A 111 1.89 3.88 14.59
N ILE A 112 2.78 2.95 14.90
CA ILE A 112 3.90 2.59 14.05
C ILE A 112 3.68 1.17 13.57
N HIS A 113 3.47 1.04 12.27
CA HIS A 113 3.33 -0.23 11.58
C HIS A 113 4.70 -0.63 11.03
N ALA A 114 5.19 -1.79 11.44
CA ALA A 114 6.34 -2.42 10.80
C ALA A 114 5.93 -2.96 9.43
N VAL A 115 6.73 -2.67 8.41
CA VAL A 115 6.52 -3.11 7.02
C VAL A 115 7.86 -3.49 6.39
N GLN A 116 7.84 -4.37 5.40
CA GLN A 116 9.00 -4.63 4.54
C GLN A 116 9.02 -3.60 3.41
N LYS A 117 10.15 -2.93 3.23
CA LYS A 117 10.29 -1.91 2.20
C LYS A 117 10.73 -2.54 0.89
N LEU A 118 9.99 -2.27 -0.19
CA LEU A 118 10.35 -2.68 -1.55
C LEU A 118 10.49 -1.44 -2.43
N MET A 119 11.66 -1.27 -3.04
CA MET A 119 11.91 -0.22 -4.03
C MET A 119 11.74 -0.81 -5.42
N ILE A 120 10.92 -0.18 -6.26
CA ILE A 120 10.65 -0.65 -7.62
C ILE A 120 10.84 0.49 -8.59
N GLU A 121 11.75 0.29 -9.52
CA GLU A 121 11.86 1.12 -10.73
C GLU A 121 11.10 0.41 -11.84
N GLY A 122 10.26 1.15 -12.56
CA GLY A 122 9.42 0.58 -13.63
C GLY A 122 9.23 1.55 -14.77
N ILE A 123 8.69 1.03 -15.87
CA ILE A 123 8.29 1.83 -17.03
C ILE A 123 6.78 1.67 -17.18
N GLN A 124 6.08 2.77 -17.49
CA GLN A 124 4.63 2.72 -17.67
C GLN A 124 4.24 1.66 -18.70
N ALA A 125 3.17 0.91 -18.41
CA ALA A 125 2.62 -0.17 -19.23
C ALA A 125 3.51 -1.42 -19.38
N GLN A 126 4.67 -1.46 -18.74
CA GLN A 126 5.51 -2.66 -18.69
C GLN A 126 5.28 -3.42 -17.39
N THR A 127 5.30 -4.75 -17.47
CA THR A 127 5.08 -5.60 -16.29
C THR A 127 6.40 -6.03 -15.70
N THR A 128 6.66 -5.61 -14.46
CA THR A 128 7.84 -6.02 -13.68
C THR A 128 7.42 -7.05 -12.64
N LYS A 129 8.15 -8.17 -12.57
CA LYS A 129 7.95 -9.18 -11.52
C LYS A 129 8.58 -8.73 -10.21
N ILE A 130 7.86 -8.87 -9.11
CA ILE A 130 8.28 -8.43 -7.78
C ILE A 130 8.31 -9.61 -6.81
N PRO A 131 9.41 -9.80 -6.06
CA PRO A 131 9.47 -10.81 -5.02
C PRO A 131 8.69 -10.34 -3.79
N LEU A 132 7.93 -11.24 -3.17
CA LEU A 132 7.20 -11.00 -1.92
C LEU A 132 7.68 -12.03 -0.87
N PRO A 133 8.90 -11.87 -0.34
CA PRO A 133 9.46 -12.82 0.59
C PRO A 133 8.62 -12.87 1.87
N MET A 134 8.13 -14.05 2.23
CA MET A 134 7.33 -14.25 3.43
C MET A 134 7.86 -15.44 4.23
N LYS A 135 7.98 -15.27 5.54
CA LYS A 135 8.28 -16.37 6.45
C LYS A 135 7.06 -17.28 6.56
N GLN A 136 7.29 -18.57 6.80
CA GLN A 136 6.20 -19.49 7.05
C GLN A 136 5.47 -19.05 8.33
N PRO A 137 4.13 -18.97 8.31
CA PRO A 137 3.34 -18.75 9.52
C PRO A 137 3.59 -19.86 10.54
N GLU A 138 3.48 -19.56 11.84
CA GLU A 138 3.62 -20.57 12.90
C GLU A 138 2.49 -21.60 12.88
N GLU A 139 1.30 -21.20 12.39
CA GLU A 139 0.16 -22.09 12.19
C GLU A 139 0.35 -22.92 10.90
N SER A 140 0.34 -24.26 11.03
CA SER A 140 0.56 -25.19 9.91
C SER A 140 -0.50 -25.10 8.81
N ASP A 141 -1.74 -24.74 9.19
CA ASP A 141 -2.90 -24.67 8.28
C ASP A 141 -3.30 -23.22 7.97
N ALA A 142 -2.36 -22.28 8.08
CA ALA A 142 -2.61 -20.88 7.80
C ALA A 142 -3.07 -20.69 6.35
N LEU A 143 -4.32 -20.25 6.17
CA LEU A 143 -4.89 -19.93 4.87
C LEU A 143 -4.54 -18.49 4.51
N VAL A 144 -3.55 -18.29 3.63
CA VAL A 144 -2.99 -16.98 3.34
C VAL A 144 -3.66 -16.33 2.14
N GLN A 145 -4.01 -15.06 2.28
CA GLN A 145 -4.48 -14.21 1.19
C GLN A 145 -3.73 -12.89 1.15
N PHE A 146 -3.41 -12.45 -0.06
CA PHE A 146 -2.74 -11.17 -0.31
C PHE A 146 -3.75 -10.10 -0.75
N HIS A 147 -3.54 -8.88 -0.27
CA HIS A 147 -4.30 -7.70 -0.67
C HIS A 147 -3.34 -6.57 -1.03
N SER A 148 -3.67 -5.82 -2.07
CA SER A 148 -2.93 -4.63 -2.48
C SER A 148 -3.85 -3.41 -2.52
N THR A 149 -3.30 -2.23 -2.19
CA THR A 149 -4.00 -0.95 -2.33
C THR A 149 -3.89 -0.35 -3.74
N SER A 150 -3.13 -0.98 -4.63
CA SER A 150 -2.88 -0.46 -5.98
C SER A 150 -3.34 -1.46 -7.02
N GLU A 151 -4.19 -1.02 -7.95
CA GLU A 151 -4.65 -1.82 -9.09
C GLU A 151 -3.52 -2.21 -10.05
N ALA A 152 -2.43 -1.42 -10.07
CA ALA A 152 -1.23 -1.73 -10.82
C ALA A 152 -0.45 -2.95 -10.28
N LEU A 153 -0.83 -3.48 -9.12
CA LEU A 153 -0.18 -4.63 -8.49
C LEU A 153 -1.11 -5.83 -8.53
N ASN A 154 -0.67 -6.88 -9.21
CA ASN A 154 -1.39 -8.12 -9.29
C ASN A 154 -0.58 -9.25 -8.63
N ILE A 155 -1.14 -9.90 -7.63
CA ILE A 155 -0.42 -10.91 -6.83
C ILE A 155 -1.03 -12.28 -7.08
N PHE A 156 -0.18 -13.24 -7.42
CA PHE A 156 -0.57 -14.63 -7.62
C PHE A 156 -0.03 -15.51 -6.50
N PRO A 157 -0.84 -16.45 -5.97
CA PRO A 157 -2.24 -16.71 -6.35
C PRO A 157 -3.23 -15.64 -5.82
N HIS A 158 -4.33 -15.38 -6.55
CA HIS A 158 -5.38 -14.44 -6.11
C HIS A 158 -6.30 -14.99 -5.03
N GLN A 159 -6.49 -16.32 -5.05
CA GLN A 159 -7.34 -17.00 -4.08
C GLN A 159 -6.51 -17.35 -2.85
N PRO A 160 -7.17 -17.45 -1.68
CA PRO A 160 -6.52 -17.95 -0.49
C PRO A 160 -5.91 -19.33 -0.72
N PHE A 161 -4.73 -19.57 -0.16
CA PHE A 161 -4.02 -20.85 -0.29
C PHE A 161 -3.36 -21.24 1.04
N ILE A 162 -3.17 -22.54 1.25
CA ILE A 162 -2.55 -23.04 2.48
C ILE A 162 -1.05 -22.74 2.44
N ALA A 163 -0.53 -22.04 3.44
CA ALA A 163 0.87 -21.68 3.52
C ALA A 163 1.76 -22.87 3.88
N ASN A 164 2.39 -23.44 2.86
CA ASN A 164 3.53 -24.35 2.98
C ASN A 164 4.76 -23.77 2.26
N PRO A 165 6.00 -24.21 2.57
CA PRO A 165 7.21 -23.64 1.99
C PRO A 165 7.23 -23.57 0.46
N LYS A 166 6.63 -24.57 -0.19
CA LYS A 166 6.50 -24.63 -1.65
C LYS A 166 5.56 -23.55 -2.18
N SER A 167 4.35 -23.46 -1.64
CA SER A 167 3.34 -22.48 -2.03
C SER A 167 3.80 -21.03 -1.78
N LEU A 168 4.55 -20.79 -0.70
CA LEU A 168 5.12 -19.49 -0.39
C LEU A 168 6.20 -19.08 -1.39
N SER A 169 6.99 -20.03 -1.89
CA SER A 169 7.99 -19.80 -2.93
C SER A 169 7.37 -19.52 -4.30
N GLU A 170 6.13 -19.98 -4.53
CA GLU A 170 5.38 -19.75 -5.77
C GLU A 170 4.69 -18.38 -5.81
N VAL A 171 4.61 -17.66 -4.67
CA VAL A 171 4.00 -16.32 -4.60
C VAL A 171 4.80 -15.33 -5.43
N GLN A 172 4.11 -14.67 -6.37
CA GLN A 172 4.72 -13.67 -7.24
C GLN A 172 3.80 -12.47 -7.38
N GLY A 173 4.35 -11.28 -7.18
CA GLY A 173 3.69 -10.05 -7.57
C GLY A 173 4.10 -9.64 -8.98
N TYR A 174 3.19 -9.03 -9.69
CA TYR A 174 3.40 -8.41 -11.00
C TYR A 174 2.96 -6.97 -10.90
N PHE A 175 3.87 -6.06 -11.21
CA PHE A 175 3.65 -4.63 -11.18
C PHE A 175 3.55 -4.09 -12.60
N THR A 176 2.37 -3.64 -12.98
CA THR A 176 2.08 -3.08 -14.31
C THR A 176 1.53 -1.66 -14.13
N PRO A 177 2.39 -0.63 -14.03
CA PRO A 177 1.94 0.72 -13.74
C PRO A 177 1.24 1.35 -14.93
N ASN A 178 0.05 1.91 -14.69
CA ASN A 178 -0.67 2.74 -15.65
C ASN A 178 -0.32 4.24 -15.54
N PHE A 179 0.57 4.61 -14.62
CA PHE A 179 0.96 5.99 -14.29
C PHE A 179 2.46 6.25 -14.50
N THR A 180 2.88 7.51 -14.38
CA THR A 180 4.29 7.93 -14.36
C THR A 180 4.59 8.70 -13.07
N GLY A 181 5.86 8.76 -12.69
CA GLY A 181 6.33 9.38 -11.45
C GLY A 181 6.34 8.42 -10.25
N LYS A 182 6.37 9.00 -9.04
CA LYS A 182 6.52 8.27 -7.79
C LYS A 182 5.17 7.97 -7.15
N ARG A 183 4.95 6.72 -6.70
CA ARG A 183 3.77 6.33 -5.91
C ARG A 183 4.12 5.32 -4.83
N LEU A 184 3.30 5.31 -3.79
CA LEU A 184 3.35 4.33 -2.72
C LEU A 184 2.18 3.35 -2.87
N ALA A 185 2.44 2.08 -2.59
CA ALA A 185 1.41 1.06 -2.48
C ALA A 185 1.68 0.16 -1.28
N LEU A 186 0.61 -0.30 -0.63
CA LEU A 186 0.70 -1.25 0.48
C LEU A 186 0.26 -2.63 -0.02
N ILE A 187 1.01 -3.65 0.35
CA ILE A 187 0.61 -5.05 0.22
C ILE A 187 0.51 -5.63 1.63
N THR A 188 -0.52 -6.43 1.88
CA THR A 188 -0.70 -7.14 3.14
C THR A 188 -0.97 -8.61 2.84
N ALA A 189 -0.40 -9.49 3.66
CA ALA A 189 -0.71 -10.90 3.71
C ALA A 189 -1.43 -11.19 5.03
N ILE A 190 -2.61 -11.77 4.96
CA ILE A 190 -3.44 -12.10 6.12
C ILE A 190 -3.69 -13.59 6.20
N ASN A 191 -3.82 -14.12 7.41
CA ASN A 191 -4.43 -15.41 7.64
C ASN A 191 -5.95 -15.22 7.62
N VAL A 192 -6.63 -15.84 6.67
CA VAL A 192 -8.08 -15.73 6.48
C VAL A 192 -8.85 -16.35 7.64
N ASN A 193 -8.32 -17.43 8.23
CA ASN A 193 -8.99 -18.15 9.32
C ASN A 193 -8.97 -17.33 10.61
N SER A 194 -7.80 -16.86 11.03
CA SER A 194 -7.64 -16.10 12.27
C SER A 194 -7.85 -14.60 12.10
N ARG A 195 -7.93 -14.08 10.86
CA ARG A 195 -8.00 -12.66 10.51
C ARG A 195 -6.82 -11.85 11.05
N ILE A 196 -5.67 -12.49 11.21
CA ILE A 196 -4.45 -11.88 11.72
C ILE A 196 -3.55 -11.49 10.54
N LEU A 197 -2.91 -10.32 10.63
CA LEU A 197 -1.89 -9.89 9.68
C LEU A 197 -0.65 -10.77 9.86
N LEU A 198 -0.17 -11.37 8.77
CA LEU A 198 1.04 -12.20 8.77
C LEU A 198 2.26 -11.40 8.32
N ASN A 199 2.12 -10.66 7.23
CA ASN A 199 3.19 -9.82 6.70
C ASN A 199 2.62 -8.58 5.99
N SER A 200 3.45 -7.55 5.84
CA SER A 200 3.08 -6.36 5.10
C SER A 200 4.29 -5.72 4.43
N TRP A 201 4.08 -5.20 3.23
CA TRP A 201 5.09 -4.55 2.42
C TRP A 201 4.63 -3.16 2.03
N ILE A 202 5.55 -2.20 2.04
CA ILE A 202 5.36 -0.89 1.42
C ILE A 202 6.23 -0.80 0.17
N ILE A 203 5.58 -0.57 -0.97
CA ILE A 203 6.22 -0.42 -2.25
C ILE A 203 6.42 1.06 -2.52
N HIS A 204 7.67 1.44 -2.78
CA HIS A 204 8.06 2.72 -3.34
C HIS A 204 8.31 2.52 -4.84
N ALA A 205 7.30 2.82 -5.64
CA ALA A 205 7.37 2.73 -7.09
C ALA A 205 7.82 4.06 -7.68
N ASN A 206 8.81 4.03 -8.56
CA ASN A 206 9.21 5.15 -9.40
C ASN A 206 9.09 4.71 -10.87
N VAL A 207 8.21 5.38 -11.61
CA VAL A 207 7.80 4.93 -12.94
C VAL A 207 8.19 5.95 -14.00
N GLY A 208 9.04 5.53 -14.94
CA GLY A 208 9.43 6.31 -16.11
C GLY A 208 8.40 6.28 -17.23
N ILE A 209 8.52 7.25 -18.14
CA ILE A 209 7.77 7.30 -19.39
C ILE A 209 8.36 6.22 -20.33
N PRO A 210 7.53 5.46 -21.06
CA PRO A 210 8.01 4.46 -21.99
C PRO A 210 8.63 5.12 -23.22
N ASN A 211 9.70 4.54 -23.74
CA ASN A 211 10.27 4.97 -25.01
C ASN A 211 9.40 4.49 -26.16
N ILE A 212 8.82 5.41 -26.92
CA ILE A 212 7.96 5.10 -28.05
C ILE A 212 8.84 4.87 -29.27
N VAL A 213 9.02 3.60 -29.65
CA VAL A 213 9.83 3.23 -30.82
C VAL A 213 8.97 3.16 -32.07
N LYS A 214 7.70 2.76 -31.95
CA LYS A 214 6.77 2.61 -33.07
C LYS A 214 5.35 3.03 -32.70
N THR A 215 4.66 3.61 -33.66
CA THR A 215 3.24 3.99 -33.56
C THR A 215 2.50 3.39 -34.75
N TYR A 216 1.36 2.75 -34.49
CA TYR A 216 0.49 2.19 -35.52
C TYR A 216 -0.86 2.91 -35.51
N GLU A 217 -1.40 3.17 -36.69
CA GLU A 217 -2.77 3.65 -36.87
C GLU A 217 -3.66 2.44 -37.15
N ILE A 218 -4.65 2.19 -36.29
CA ILE A 218 -5.64 1.12 -36.52
C ILE A 218 -7.00 1.74 -36.78
N SER A 219 -7.53 1.43 -37.96
CA SER A 219 -8.93 1.62 -38.32
C SER A 219 -9.71 0.36 -37.92
N LEU A 220 -10.60 0.50 -36.95
CA LEU A 220 -11.54 -0.56 -36.61
C LEU A 220 -12.75 -0.46 -37.55
N PRO A 221 -13.05 -1.48 -38.37
CA PRO A 221 -14.27 -1.47 -39.16
C PRO A 221 -15.46 -1.55 -38.20
N LEU A 222 -16.20 -0.45 -38.08
CA LEU A 222 -17.53 -0.47 -37.48
C LEU A 222 -18.41 -1.26 -38.45
N GLY A 223 -18.80 -2.48 -38.05
CA GLY A 223 -19.64 -3.34 -38.88
C GLY A 223 -20.89 -2.60 -39.33
N ASN A 224 -21.12 -2.57 -40.65
CA ASN A 224 -22.25 -2.01 -41.42
C ASN A 224 -23.44 -1.48 -40.59
N ALA A 225 -23.24 -0.38 -39.89
CA ALA A 225 -24.30 0.42 -39.32
C ALA A 225 -23.99 1.86 -39.68
N GLU A 226 -24.90 2.44 -40.46
CA GLU A 226 -24.88 3.83 -40.89
C GLU A 226 -24.49 4.76 -39.74
N ASP A 227 -23.70 5.76 -40.11
CA ASP A 227 -23.10 6.82 -39.32
C ASP A 227 -23.93 7.22 -38.09
N THR A 228 -23.70 6.54 -36.97
CA THR A 228 -23.94 7.10 -35.65
C THR A 228 -22.61 7.17 -34.94
N LYS A 229 -22.07 8.40 -34.86
CA LYS A 229 -20.96 8.77 -33.99
C LYS A 229 -21.33 8.43 -32.54
N LYS A 230 -21.11 7.18 -32.14
CA LYS A 230 -21.09 6.78 -30.73
C LYS A 230 -19.64 6.59 -30.35
N ASP A 231 -19.12 7.56 -29.60
CA ASP A 231 -17.86 7.46 -28.89
C ASP A 231 -18.00 6.34 -27.84
N ILE A 232 -17.67 5.11 -28.21
CA ILE A 232 -17.55 4.00 -27.27
C ILE A 232 -16.08 3.94 -26.86
N VAL A 233 -15.80 4.35 -25.63
CA VAL A 233 -14.48 4.18 -24.99
C VAL A 233 -14.55 2.92 -24.14
N GLU A 234 -14.13 1.78 -24.70
CA GLU A 234 -13.86 0.57 -23.93
C GLU A 234 -12.35 0.48 -23.66
N PHE A 235 -11.95 0.69 -22.41
CA PHE A 235 -10.61 0.34 -21.93
C PHE A 235 -10.58 -1.18 -21.71
N LEU A 236 -9.98 -1.93 -22.63
CA LEU A 236 -9.69 -3.35 -22.42
C LEU A 236 -8.27 -3.47 -21.84
N ASP A 237 -8.21 -3.60 -20.51
CA ASP A 237 -7.02 -4.09 -19.81
C ASP A 237 -6.88 -5.60 -20.07
N TYR A 238 -5.88 -6.00 -20.84
CA TYR A 238 -5.59 -7.41 -21.08
C TYR A 238 -4.56 -7.93 -20.07
N SER A 239 -5.03 -8.49 -18.95
CA SER A 239 -4.23 -9.44 -18.16
C SER A 239 -4.38 -10.83 -18.78
N CYS A 240 -3.33 -11.37 -19.40
CA CYS A 240 -3.34 -12.74 -19.91
C CYS A 240 -3.26 -13.73 -18.74
N LYS A 241 -4.38 -14.36 -18.35
CA LYS A 241 -4.42 -15.47 -17.41
C LYS A 241 -4.27 -16.79 -18.18
N CYS A 242 -3.07 -17.37 -18.20
CA CYS A 242 -2.90 -18.77 -18.60
C CYS A 242 -2.96 -19.66 -17.36
N TRP A 243 -4.00 -20.48 -17.29
CA TRP A 243 -4.25 -21.46 -16.24
C TRP A 243 -3.53 -22.78 -16.59
N ASN A 244 -2.68 -23.27 -15.69
CA ASN A 244 -2.05 -24.60 -15.64
C ASN A 244 -0.71 -24.82 -16.41
N PRO A 245 0.45 -25.02 -15.71
CA PRO A 245 1.79 -25.10 -16.33
C PRO A 245 2.09 -26.39 -17.13
N LYS A 246 1.28 -27.45 -17.00
CA LYS A 246 1.58 -28.76 -17.60
C LYS A 246 1.04 -28.95 -19.02
N HIS A 247 0.29 -27.99 -19.56
CA HIS A 247 -0.28 -28.07 -20.92
C HIS A 247 0.48 -27.25 -21.98
N CYS A 248 1.54 -26.54 -21.60
CA CYS A 248 2.25 -25.59 -22.49
C CYS A 248 3.39 -26.19 -23.32
N GLN A 249 3.66 -27.49 -23.28
CA GLN A 249 4.76 -28.08 -24.07
C GLN A 249 4.36 -28.52 -25.48
N ASN A 250 3.06 -28.58 -25.83
CA ASN A 250 2.60 -29.06 -27.15
C ASN A 250 1.81 -28.06 -28.01
N LEU A 251 1.75 -26.78 -27.62
CA LEU A 251 1.02 -25.73 -28.37
C LEU A 251 1.97 -24.76 -29.09
N ARG A 252 2.94 -25.27 -29.85
CA ARG A 252 3.78 -24.42 -30.72
C ARG A 252 3.04 -23.88 -31.96
N ASN A 253 1.84 -24.36 -32.27
CA ASN A 253 1.17 -24.09 -33.55
C ASN A 253 -0.31 -23.67 -33.50
N GLN A 254 -0.87 -23.26 -32.35
CA GLN A 254 -2.24 -22.74 -32.31
C GLN A 254 -2.32 -21.55 -31.36
N PHE A 255 -2.14 -20.34 -31.89
CA PHE A 255 -2.41 -19.10 -31.17
C PHE A 255 -3.87 -18.67 -31.38
N THR A 256 -4.48 -18.30 -30.26
CA THR A 256 -5.91 -18.22 -29.99
C THR A 256 -6.64 -17.15 -30.79
N THR A 257 -7.79 -17.53 -31.34
CA THR A 257 -8.83 -16.62 -31.84
C THR A 257 -9.55 -15.97 -30.66
N TRP A 258 -9.68 -14.64 -30.67
CA TRP A 258 -10.48 -13.91 -29.69
C TRP A 258 -11.92 -13.81 -30.18
N LYS A 259 -12.86 -14.47 -29.49
CA LYS A 259 -14.30 -14.31 -29.72
C LYS A 259 -14.84 -13.23 -28.79
N CYS A 260 -15.14 -12.05 -29.32
CA CYS A 260 -15.96 -11.06 -28.62
C CYS A 260 -17.41 -11.59 -28.62
N ARG A 261 -17.90 -12.12 -27.49
CA ARG A 261 -19.31 -12.52 -27.36
C ARG A 261 -20.16 -11.26 -27.10
N ARG A 262 -20.81 -10.75 -28.14
CA ARG A 262 -22.09 -10.03 -27.97
C ARG A 262 -23.18 -11.07 -27.77
N TYR A 263 -23.97 -10.93 -26.71
CA TYR A 263 -25.28 -11.57 -26.64
C TYR A 263 -26.23 -10.79 -27.54
N GLN A 264 -26.66 -11.39 -28.65
CA GLN A 264 -27.92 -11.10 -29.31
C GLN A 264 -28.39 -12.35 -30.07
N LYS A 265 -29.71 -12.52 -30.08
CA LYS A 265 -30.50 -13.69 -30.50
C LYS A 265 -30.13 -14.24 -31.88
N GLU A 266 -30.37 -15.55 -32.04
CA GLU A 266 -30.17 -16.40 -33.22
C GLU A 266 -30.47 -15.73 -34.56
N ASP A 267 -29.60 -15.93 -35.55
CA ASP A 267 -30.02 -16.57 -36.79
C ASP A 267 -28.84 -17.11 -37.62
N ASN A 268 -29.17 -18.13 -38.41
CA ASN A 268 -28.30 -19.15 -38.99
C ASN A 268 -27.28 -18.68 -40.04
N ASN A 269 -26.18 -19.44 -40.10
CA ASN A 269 -25.28 -19.67 -41.24
C ASN A 269 -24.50 -18.48 -41.83
N ARG A 270 -23.20 -18.43 -41.49
CA ARG A 270 -22.08 -18.22 -42.45
C ARG A 270 -20.73 -18.44 -41.76
N LYS A 271 -19.88 -19.27 -42.37
CA LYS A 271 -18.49 -19.55 -41.94
C LYS A 271 -17.59 -18.35 -42.25
N PRO A 272 -16.68 -17.92 -41.36
CA PRO A 272 -15.67 -16.92 -41.72
C PRO A 272 -14.42 -17.58 -42.32
N ILE A 273 -13.95 -16.98 -43.40
CA ILE A 273 -12.68 -17.26 -44.09
C ILE A 273 -11.56 -16.55 -43.31
N PHE A 274 -10.51 -17.30 -42.96
CA PHE A 274 -9.35 -16.78 -42.23
C PHE A 274 -8.26 -16.30 -43.19
N ASN A 275 -7.83 -15.04 -43.05
CA ASN A 275 -6.50 -14.60 -43.49
C ASN A 275 -5.70 -14.15 -42.27
N SER A 276 -4.59 -14.84 -42.02
CA SER A 276 -3.71 -14.64 -40.87
C SER A 276 -2.71 -13.51 -41.11
N THR A 277 -2.55 -12.59 -40.17
CA THR A 277 -1.29 -11.86 -40.00
C THR A 277 -0.87 -11.95 -38.54
N LYS A 278 0.37 -12.42 -38.33
CA LYS A 278 1.01 -12.68 -37.04
C LYS A 278 1.39 -11.34 -36.39
N LEU A 279 1.04 -11.14 -35.11
CA LEU A 279 1.66 -10.13 -34.26
C LEU A 279 2.42 -10.83 -33.11
N PRO A 280 3.66 -10.42 -32.79
CA PRO A 280 4.39 -10.94 -31.64
C PRO A 280 3.78 -10.43 -30.33
N CYS A 281 3.98 -11.17 -29.24
CA CYS A 281 3.57 -10.76 -27.89
C CYS A 281 4.33 -9.51 -27.43
N SER A 282 3.79 -8.33 -27.68
CA SER A 282 4.17 -7.07 -27.03
C SER A 282 2.96 -6.48 -26.29
N TYR A 283 3.21 -5.83 -25.14
CA TYR A 283 2.16 -5.19 -24.33
C TYR A 283 1.61 -3.98 -25.09
N ILE A 284 0.30 -3.99 -25.32
CA ILE A 284 -0.38 -3.00 -26.14
C ILE A 284 -1.17 -2.05 -25.23
N LYS A 285 -0.87 -0.74 -25.28
CA LYS A 285 -1.68 0.30 -24.63
C LYS A 285 -2.32 1.23 -25.66
N PHE A 286 -3.62 1.46 -25.50
CA PHE A 286 -4.39 2.37 -26.35
C PHE A 286 -4.41 3.77 -25.74
N ILE A 287 -4.06 4.80 -26.52
CA ILE A 287 -4.16 6.21 -26.10
C ILE A 287 -5.00 6.98 -27.12
N ARG A 288 -6.03 7.69 -26.64
CA ARG A 288 -6.89 8.57 -27.46
C ARG A 288 -6.23 9.94 -27.61
N ARG A 289 -6.01 10.43 -28.83
CA ARG A 289 -5.71 11.84 -29.08
C ARG A 289 -7.02 12.63 -29.19
N HIS A 290 -7.16 13.69 -28.41
CA HIS A 290 -8.21 14.68 -28.64
C HIS A 290 -7.81 15.53 -29.84
N ARG A 291 -8.70 15.55 -30.85
CA ARG A 291 -8.59 16.21 -32.18
C ARG A 291 -7.85 15.39 -33.24
N GLY A 292 -8.61 14.57 -33.95
CA GLY A 292 -8.18 13.83 -35.14
C GLY A 292 -8.64 12.38 -35.07
N LYS A 293 -9.39 11.94 -36.08
CA LYS A 293 -9.95 10.59 -36.21
C LYS A 293 -8.83 9.54 -36.12
N GLY A 294 -8.89 8.64 -35.14
CA GLY A 294 -7.97 7.50 -35.05
C GLY A 294 -7.70 7.05 -33.61
N ILE A 295 -7.61 5.73 -33.42
CA ILE A 295 -7.07 5.12 -32.20
C ILE A 295 -5.61 4.78 -32.52
N SER A 296 -4.67 5.41 -31.80
CA SER A 296 -3.25 5.13 -31.96
C SER A 296 -2.82 4.00 -31.02
N LEU A 297 -2.13 3.04 -31.60
CA LEU A 297 -1.51 1.93 -30.89
C LEU A 297 -0.02 2.20 -30.71
N ILE A 298 0.44 2.06 -29.47
CA ILE A 298 1.82 2.34 -29.11
C ILE A 298 2.45 1.03 -28.65
N GLU A 299 3.51 0.64 -29.34
CA GLU A 299 4.36 -0.48 -28.96
C GLU A 299 5.52 0.07 -28.12
N THR A 300 5.63 -0.40 -26.89
CA THR A 300 6.70 -0.04 -25.95
C THR A 300 7.73 -1.16 -25.93
N ALA A 301 9.02 -0.81 -26.06
CA ALA A 301 10.14 -1.75 -26.08
C ALA A 301 10.37 -2.47 -24.75
#